data_AF-A0AAC9SSW6-F1
#
_entry.id   AF-A0AAC9SSW6-F1
#
_cell.length_a   1.000
_cell.length_b   1.000
_cell.length_c   1.000
_cell.angle_alpha   90.00
_cell.angle_beta   90.00
_cell.angle_gamma   90.00
#
_symmetry.space_group_name_H-M   'P 1'
#
loop_
_entity.id
_entity.type
_entity.pdbx_description
1 polymer ?
#
loop_
_entity_poly.entity_id
_entity_poly.type
_entity_poly.pdbx_seq_one_letter_code
_entity_poly.pdbx_strand_id
1 'polypeptide(L)'
;MPTGGDPHAHFHNTMFNMVVTDDGHVGSLDTKQLRSRVHEFGAYFQAILAQELRKIGIAQTYDANEQATVVSAVPQEISDFFSKGRRNVLKAAQSYASEQGLEWDKLSIERKQKMLSMAGLAARLGKDLDADDHDIWKRQAKELGWVEQSLMGPEIDPGLD
;
A
#
# COMPACT_ATOMS: atom_id res chain seq x y z
N MET A 1 23.41 0.68 9.50
CA MET A 1 23.09 -0.13 8.31
C MET A 1 22.18 0.72 7.43
N PRO A 2 22.41 0.81 6.12
CA PRO A 2 21.48 1.49 5.20
C PRO A 2 20.07 0.94 5.40
N THR A 3 19.10 1.81 5.63
CA THR A 3 17.69 1.43 5.65
C THR A 3 17.17 1.52 4.23
N GLY A 4 17.29 0.43 3.49
CA GLY A 4 16.62 0.31 2.20
C GLY A 4 15.13 0.62 2.33
N GLY A 5 14.49 1.04 1.24
CA GLY A 5 13.03 1.22 1.24
C GLY A 5 12.32 -0.07 1.64
N ASP A 6 11.04 -0.02 2.01
CA ASP A 6 10.28 -1.26 2.12
C ASP A 6 9.78 -1.69 0.72
N PRO A 7 9.62 -3.00 0.46
CA PRO A 7 8.93 -3.49 -0.73
C PRO A 7 7.52 -2.88 -0.82
N HIS A 8 7.25 -2.14 -1.89
CA HIS A 8 5.95 -1.50 -2.09
C HIS A 8 5.53 -1.52 -3.56
N ALA A 9 5.01 -2.66 -4.01
CA ALA A 9 4.47 -2.82 -5.35
C ALA A 9 3.18 -2.01 -5.51
N HIS A 10 3.21 -1.01 -6.40
CA HIS A 10 2.07 -0.18 -6.76
C HIS A 10 2.25 0.32 -8.19
N PHE A 11 1.15 0.74 -8.82
CA PHE A 11 1.17 1.33 -10.14
C PHE A 11 0.48 2.69 -10.12
N HIS A 12 0.98 3.61 -10.93
CA HIS A 12 0.34 4.90 -11.19
C HIS A 12 -0.48 4.79 -12.46
N ASN A 13 -1.80 4.82 -12.34
CA ASN A 13 -2.69 4.95 -13.49
C ASN A 13 -3.00 6.43 -13.75
N THR A 14 -2.12 7.08 -14.49
CA THR A 14 -2.28 8.50 -14.84
C THR A 14 -3.39 8.66 -15.87
N MET A 15 -4.52 9.22 -15.44
CA MET A 15 -5.58 9.64 -16.36
C MET A 15 -5.41 11.11 -16.73
N PHE A 16 -5.33 11.39 -18.03
CA PHE A 16 -5.31 12.75 -18.54
C PHE A 16 -6.70 13.37 -18.41
N ASN A 17 -6.76 14.64 -18.05
CA ASN A 17 -8.01 15.39 -17.92
C ASN A 17 -8.61 15.75 -19.29
N MET A 18 -8.99 14.74 -20.05
CA MET A 18 -9.50 14.86 -21.41
C MET A 18 -10.50 13.73 -21.70
N VAL A 19 -11.65 14.09 -22.23
CA VAL A 19 -12.67 13.16 -22.73
C VAL A 19 -13.15 13.59 -24.10
N VAL A 20 -13.53 12.63 -24.94
CA VAL A 20 -14.21 12.86 -26.20
C VAL A 20 -15.63 12.32 -26.07
N THR A 21 -16.64 13.13 -26.33
CA THR A 21 -18.05 12.74 -26.32
C THR A 21 -18.48 12.16 -27.66
N ASP A 22 -19.65 11.51 -27.70
CA ASP A 22 -20.15 10.84 -28.90
C ASP A 22 -20.34 11.78 -30.11
N ASP A 23 -20.58 13.07 -29.86
CA ASP A 23 -20.69 14.13 -30.88
C ASP A 23 -19.32 14.74 -31.28
N GLY A 24 -18.22 14.21 -30.74
CA GLY A 24 -16.85 14.62 -31.05
C GLY A 24 -16.35 15.83 -30.26
N HIS A 25 -17.12 16.35 -29.31
CA HIS A 25 -16.64 17.41 -28.43
C HIS A 25 -15.54 16.91 -27.48
N VAL A 26 -14.50 17.73 -27.29
CA VAL A 26 -13.37 17.43 -26.39
C VAL A 26 -13.48 18.29 -25.14
N GLY A 27 -13.62 17.65 -23.98
CA GLY A 27 -13.82 18.30 -22.69
C GLY A 27 -12.94 17.72 -21.58
N SER A 28 -13.19 18.15 -20.35
CA SER A 28 -12.52 17.65 -19.14
C SER A 28 -13.25 16.47 -18.51
N LEU A 29 -12.52 15.66 -17.74
CA LEU A 29 -13.11 14.58 -16.95
C LEU A 29 -14.00 15.16 -15.85
N ASP A 30 -15.16 14.53 -15.62
CA ASP A 30 -15.93 14.75 -14.40
C ASP A 30 -15.23 14.08 -13.20
N THR A 31 -14.28 14.81 -12.63
CA THR A 31 -13.51 14.34 -11.48
C THR A 31 -14.34 14.21 -10.19
N LYS A 32 -15.53 14.81 -10.11
CA LYS A 32 -16.41 14.64 -8.95
C LYS A 32 -17.00 13.24 -8.92
N GLN A 33 -17.48 12.76 -10.08
CA GLN A 33 -17.97 11.38 -10.19
C GLN A 33 -16.87 10.37 -9.89
N LEU A 34 -15.66 10.57 -10.42
CA LEU A 34 -14.52 9.68 -10.14
C LEU A 34 -14.17 9.63 -8.65
N ARG A 35 -14.08 10.77 -7.97
CA ARG A 35 -13.75 10.84 -6.54
C ARG A 35 -14.78 10.12 -5.67
N SER A 36 -16.06 10.19 -6.03
CA SER A 36 -17.13 9.52 -5.27
C SER A 36 -17.08 7.99 -5.31
N ARG A 37 -16.36 7.40 -6.28
CA ARG A 37 -16.31 5.95 -6.53
C ARG A 37 -14.96 5.31 -6.22
N VAL A 38 -14.03 6.03 -5.57
CA VAL A 38 -12.68 5.53 -5.26
C VAL A 38 -12.72 4.23 -4.46
N HIS A 39 -13.64 4.10 -3.50
CA HIS A 39 -13.79 2.89 -2.69
C HIS A 39 -14.35 1.72 -3.49
N GLU A 40 -15.25 1.99 -4.44
CA GLU A 40 -15.79 0.97 -5.35
C GLU A 40 -14.69 0.40 -6.25
N PHE A 41 -13.89 1.27 -6.88
CA PHE A 41 -12.76 0.84 -7.70
C PHE A 41 -11.69 0.11 -6.87
N GLY A 42 -11.46 0.57 -5.63
CA GLY A 42 -10.60 -0.12 -4.67
C GLY A 42 -11.09 -1.53 -4.35
N ALA A 43 -12.38 -1.68 -4.03
CA ALA A 43 -12.99 -2.99 -3.75
C ALA A 43 -12.94 -3.92 -4.98
N TYR A 44 -13.23 -3.39 -6.18
CA TYR A 44 -13.11 -4.14 -7.43
C TYR A 44 -11.67 -4.62 -7.66
N PHE A 45 -10.68 -3.74 -7.49
CA PHE A 45 -9.27 -4.11 -7.60
C PHE A 45 -8.89 -5.23 -6.61
N GLN A 46 -9.31 -5.12 -5.34
CA GLN A 46 -9.02 -6.13 -4.33
C GLN A 46 -9.68 -7.48 -4.65
N ALA A 47 -10.89 -7.48 -5.19
CA ALA A 47 -11.58 -8.69 -5.62
C ALA A 47 -10.88 -9.38 -6.81
N ILE A 48 -10.46 -8.60 -7.82
CA ILE A 48 -9.70 -9.13 -8.95
C ILE A 48 -8.32 -9.62 -8.51
N LEU A 49 -7.60 -8.87 -7.67
CA LEU A 49 -6.31 -9.31 -7.13
C LEU A 49 -6.45 -10.63 -6.37
N ALA A 50 -7.46 -10.76 -5.51
CA ALA A 50 -7.77 -12.00 -4.82
C ALA A 50 -8.03 -13.18 -5.79
N GLN A 51 -8.72 -12.93 -6.91
CA GLN A 51 -8.96 -13.93 -7.94
C GLN A 51 -7.66 -14.33 -8.67
N GLU A 52 -6.86 -13.36 -9.08
CA GLU A 52 -5.60 -13.62 -9.80
C GLU A 52 -4.59 -14.36 -8.90
N LEU A 53 -4.52 -14.02 -7.60
CA LEU A 53 -3.67 -14.75 -6.64
C LEU A 53 -4.08 -16.23 -6.53
N ARG A 54 -5.38 -16.52 -6.45
CA ARG A 54 -5.90 -17.89 -6.40
C ARG A 54 -5.61 -18.69 -7.68
N LYS A 55 -5.71 -18.07 -8.86
CA LYS A 55 -5.39 -18.71 -10.15
C LYS A 55 -3.96 -19.24 -10.21
N ILE A 56 -3.01 -18.54 -9.58
CA ILE A 56 -1.60 -18.96 -9.51
C ILE A 56 -1.27 -19.74 -8.21
N GLY A 57 -2.29 -20.14 -7.45
CA GLY A 57 -2.14 -20.96 -6.26
C GLY A 57 -1.56 -20.25 -5.04
N ILE A 58 -1.57 -18.91 -5.01
CA ILE A 58 -1.16 -18.15 -3.83
C ILE A 58 -2.33 -18.09 -2.84
N ALA A 59 -2.11 -18.67 -1.65
CA ALA A 59 -3.07 -18.60 -0.55
C ALA A 59 -3.25 -17.15 -0.07
N GLN A 60 -4.51 -16.73 0.04
CA GLN A 60 -4.86 -15.38 0.48
C GLN A 60 -6.13 -15.40 1.35
N THR A 61 -6.23 -14.41 2.22
CA THR A 61 -7.43 -14.10 3.02
C THR A 61 -7.79 -12.64 2.85
N TYR A 62 -8.92 -12.21 3.41
CA TYR A 62 -9.15 -10.79 3.61
C TYR A 62 -8.57 -10.30 4.95
N ASP A 63 -8.30 -9.00 5.04
CA ASP A 63 -7.95 -8.35 6.31
C ASP A 63 -9.15 -8.33 7.27
N ALA A 64 -8.93 -7.87 8.51
CA ALA A 64 -9.94 -7.92 9.57
C ALA A 64 -11.24 -7.14 9.27
N ASN A 65 -11.20 -6.18 8.34
CA ASN A 65 -12.35 -5.39 7.93
C ASN A 65 -12.95 -5.86 6.59
N GLU A 66 -12.42 -6.93 6.01
CA GLU A 66 -12.78 -7.44 4.69
C GLU A 66 -12.63 -6.40 3.56
N GLN A 67 -11.66 -5.49 3.68
CA GLN A 67 -11.41 -4.40 2.74
C GLN A 67 -10.24 -4.66 1.79
N ALA A 68 -9.33 -5.58 2.13
CA ALA A 68 -8.16 -5.87 1.31
C ALA A 68 -7.80 -7.36 1.33
N THR A 69 -7.29 -7.86 0.20
CA THR A 69 -6.70 -9.20 0.12
C THR A 69 -5.29 -9.19 0.74
N VAL A 70 -4.97 -10.24 1.47
CA VAL A 70 -3.72 -10.43 2.22
C VAL A 70 -3.18 -11.81 1.87
N VAL A 71 -1.91 -11.88 1.45
CA VAL A 71 -1.23 -13.15 1.17
C VAL A 71 -0.98 -13.86 2.51
N SER A 72 -1.80 -14.86 2.83
CA SER A 72 -1.76 -15.56 4.12
C SER A 72 -0.57 -16.52 4.25
N ALA A 73 0.10 -16.82 3.14
CA ALA A 73 1.33 -17.62 3.12
C ALA A 73 2.56 -16.87 3.69
N VAL A 74 2.47 -15.56 3.91
CA VAL A 74 3.53 -14.75 4.53
C VAL A 74 3.15 -14.46 5.99
N PRO A 75 3.97 -14.86 6.98
CA PRO A 75 3.72 -14.56 8.39
C PRO A 75 3.57 -13.05 8.63
N GLN A 76 2.60 -12.69 9.46
CA GLN A 76 2.29 -11.27 9.74
C GLN A 76 3.50 -10.50 10.28
N GLU A 77 4.35 -11.14 11.08
CA GLU A 77 5.57 -10.52 11.63
C GLU A 77 6.55 -10.04 10.55
N ILE A 78 6.65 -10.78 9.43
CA ILE A 78 7.48 -10.39 8.28
C ILE A 78 6.87 -9.18 7.58
N SER A 79 5.55 -9.20 7.33
CA SER A 79 4.81 -8.09 6.74
C SER A 79 4.89 -6.81 7.58
N ASP A 80 4.78 -6.94 8.91
CA ASP A 80 4.89 -5.83 9.86
C ASP A 80 6.31 -5.26 9.89
N PHE A 81 7.32 -6.14 9.80
CA PHE A 81 8.70 -5.71 9.70
C PHE A 81 8.93 -4.86 8.46
N PHE A 82 8.44 -5.26 7.28
CA PHE A 82 8.51 -4.49 6.03
C PHE A 82 7.44 -3.39 5.93
N SER A 83 6.77 -3.05 7.02
CA SER A 83 5.89 -1.89 7.12
C SER A 83 6.57 -0.74 7.90
N LYS A 84 7.90 -0.61 7.82
CA LYS A 84 8.68 0.49 8.44
C LYS A 84 8.22 1.83 7.91
N GLY A 85 7.89 1.96 6.63
CA GLY A 85 7.39 3.19 6.01
C GLY A 85 6.17 3.72 6.76
N ARG A 86 5.17 2.87 7.03
CA ARG A 86 3.99 3.24 7.82
C ARG A 86 4.37 3.69 9.24
N ARG A 87 5.25 2.94 9.91
CA ARG A 87 5.70 3.26 11.28
C ARG A 87 6.53 4.54 11.35
N ASN A 88 7.39 4.77 10.37
CA ASN A 88 8.26 5.95 10.27
C ASN A 88 7.44 7.19 9.95
N VAL A 89 6.46 7.09 9.04
CA VAL A 89 5.53 8.20 8.75
C VAL A 89 4.66 8.51 9.97
N LEU A 90 4.18 7.49 10.69
CA LEU A 90 3.41 7.69 11.93
C LEU A 90 4.27 8.36 13.02
N LYS A 91 5.49 7.85 13.26
CA LYS A 91 6.43 8.45 14.22
C LYS A 91 6.78 9.89 13.84
N ALA A 92 7.10 10.15 12.57
CA ALA A 92 7.41 11.49 12.11
C ALA A 92 6.20 12.43 12.21
N ALA A 93 4.99 11.96 11.96
CA ALA A 93 3.76 12.74 12.16
C ALA A 93 3.51 13.03 13.65
N GLN A 94 3.77 12.08 14.54
CA GLN A 94 3.69 12.26 15.99
C GLN A 94 4.76 13.25 16.50
N SER A 95 6.00 13.13 16.04
CA SER A 95 7.08 14.07 16.35
C SER A 95 6.75 15.48 15.85
N TYR A 96 6.26 15.61 14.62
CA TYR A 96 5.82 16.91 14.08
C TYR A 96 4.67 17.50 14.90
N ALA A 97 3.69 16.70 15.32
CA ALA A 97 2.62 17.16 16.20
C ALA A 97 3.19 17.68 17.54
N SER A 98 4.09 16.90 18.16
CA SER A 98 4.74 17.28 19.42
C SER A 98 5.57 18.56 19.28
N GLU A 99 6.32 18.74 18.20
CA GLU A 99 7.11 19.94 17.91
C GLU A 99 6.23 21.19 17.73
N GLN A 100 4.98 20.99 17.25
CA GLN A 100 3.98 22.04 17.13
C GLN A 100 3.15 22.24 18.43
N GLY A 101 3.51 21.55 19.53
CA GLY A 101 2.79 21.61 20.80
C GLY A 101 1.40 20.95 20.77
N LEU A 102 1.18 20.03 19.83
CA LEU A 102 -0.10 19.36 19.62
C LEU A 102 -0.06 17.93 20.17
N GLU A 103 -1.11 17.55 20.90
CA GLU A 103 -1.27 16.20 21.43
C GLU A 103 -1.91 15.29 20.38
N TRP A 104 -1.14 14.32 19.86
CA TRP A 104 -1.54 13.45 18.76
C TRP A 104 -2.92 12.81 18.96
N ASP A 105 -3.16 12.24 20.14
CA ASP A 105 -4.38 11.48 20.40
C ASP A 105 -5.65 12.34 20.38
N LYS A 106 -5.53 13.64 20.68
CA LYS A 106 -6.62 14.62 20.71
C LYS A 106 -6.90 15.27 19.35
N LEU A 107 -6.10 14.97 18.32
CA LEU A 107 -6.31 15.51 16.98
C LEU A 107 -7.49 14.86 16.25
N SER A 108 -8.22 15.66 15.47
CA SER A 108 -9.23 15.15 14.53
C SER A 108 -8.60 14.27 13.45
N ILE A 109 -9.40 13.38 12.86
CA ILE A 109 -8.96 12.45 11.80
C ILE A 109 -8.35 13.21 10.62
N GLU A 110 -9.00 14.29 10.17
CA GLU A 110 -8.51 15.12 9.06
C GLU A 110 -7.13 15.74 9.34
N ARG A 111 -6.90 16.21 10.58
CA ARG A 111 -5.60 16.76 10.99
C ARG A 111 -4.52 15.68 11.03
N LYS A 112 -4.84 14.49 11.54
CA LYS A 112 -3.92 13.34 11.52
C LYS A 112 -3.53 12.97 10.09
N GLN A 113 -4.50 12.91 9.16
CA GLN A 113 -4.23 12.63 7.75
C GLN A 113 -3.30 13.67 7.10
N LYS A 114 -3.53 14.96 7.34
CA LYS A 114 -2.66 16.03 6.82
C LYS A 114 -1.23 15.91 7.35
N MET A 115 -1.05 15.62 8.63
CA MET A 115 0.27 15.44 9.24
C MET A 115 1.00 14.20 8.70
N LEU A 116 0.30 13.08 8.52
CA LEU A 116 0.85 11.88 7.89
C LEU A 116 1.32 12.16 6.46
N SER A 117 0.56 12.93 5.68
CA SER A 117 0.95 13.32 4.32
C SER A 117 2.25 14.14 4.30
N MET A 118 2.38 15.12 5.21
CA MET A 118 3.57 15.98 5.29
C MET A 118 4.80 15.21 5.76
N ALA A 119 4.65 14.38 6.79
CA ALA A 119 5.71 13.51 7.30
C ALA A 119 6.21 12.51 6.25
N GLY A 120 5.29 11.94 5.46
CA GLY A 120 5.62 11.07 4.33
C GLY A 120 6.43 11.75 3.24
N LEU A 121 6.17 13.03 2.95
CA LEU A 121 6.94 13.81 1.98
C LEU A 121 8.37 14.09 2.49
N ALA A 122 8.51 14.52 3.75
CA ALA A 122 9.80 14.81 4.36
C ALA A 122 10.71 13.57 4.42
N ALA A 123 10.16 12.40 4.78
CA ALA A 123 10.90 11.14 4.86
C ALA A 123 11.44 10.68 3.49
N ARG A 124 10.81 11.07 2.38
CA ARG A 124 11.26 10.73 1.02
C ARG A 124 12.46 11.55 0.56
N LEU A 125 12.64 12.77 1.09
CA LEU A 125 13.74 13.67 0.72
C LEU A 125 15.09 13.26 1.32
N GLY A 126 15.10 12.40 2.35
CA GLY A 126 16.30 12.01 3.10
C GLY A 126 16.85 10.62 2.82
N LYS A 127 16.42 9.92 1.76
CA LYS A 127 16.92 8.58 1.44
C LYS A 127 18.20 8.61 0.59
N ASP A 128 19.25 7.97 1.09
CA ASP A 128 20.47 7.62 0.34
C ASP A 128 20.18 6.55 -0.72
N LEU A 129 20.77 6.71 -1.92
CA LEU A 129 20.44 5.98 -3.15
C LEU A 129 21.37 4.79 -3.46
N ASP A 130 22.41 4.54 -2.66
CA ASP A 130 23.58 3.75 -3.07
C ASP A 130 23.57 2.27 -2.63
N ALA A 131 22.44 1.72 -2.19
CA ALA A 131 22.34 0.30 -1.83
C ALA A 131 21.24 -0.43 -2.60
N ASP A 132 21.51 -1.66 -3.05
CA ASP A 132 20.49 -2.52 -3.66
C ASP A 132 19.47 -2.95 -2.59
N ASP A 133 18.31 -2.32 -2.64
CA ASP A 133 17.18 -2.55 -1.74
C ASP A 133 16.78 -4.04 -1.71
N HIS A 134 16.88 -4.76 -2.83
CA HIS A 134 16.46 -6.15 -2.92
C HIS A 134 17.36 -7.09 -2.09
N ASP A 135 18.67 -6.90 -2.14
CA ASP A 135 19.62 -7.65 -1.31
C ASP A 135 19.45 -7.33 0.18
N ILE A 136 19.14 -6.07 0.49
CA ILE A 136 18.78 -5.66 1.86
C ILE A 136 17.53 -6.40 2.33
N TRP A 137 16.48 -6.49 1.51
CA TRP A 137 15.25 -7.20 1.85
C TRP A 137 15.49 -8.69 2.09
N LYS A 138 16.23 -9.36 1.19
CA LYS A 138 16.54 -10.78 1.33
C LYS A 138 17.28 -11.08 2.63
N ARG A 139 18.30 -10.26 2.96
CA ARG A 139 19.04 -10.40 4.22
C ARG A 139 18.14 -10.18 5.44
N GLN A 140 17.33 -9.12 5.43
CA GLN A 140 16.41 -8.82 6.53
C GLN A 140 15.36 -9.92 6.74
N ALA A 141 14.79 -10.44 5.65
CA ALA A 141 13.85 -11.56 5.73
C ALA A 141 14.52 -12.81 6.34
N LYS A 142 15.74 -13.13 5.90
CA LYS A 142 16.52 -14.26 6.45
C LYS A 142 16.85 -14.08 7.93
N GLU A 143 17.20 -12.87 8.38
CA GLU A 143 17.42 -12.54 9.79
C GLU A 143 16.17 -12.73 10.65
N LEU A 144 14.98 -12.57 10.07
CA LEU A 144 13.69 -12.84 10.70
C LEU A 144 13.26 -14.32 10.62
N GLY A 145 14.11 -15.20 10.06
CA GLY A 145 13.82 -16.62 9.92
C GLY A 145 12.96 -16.97 8.71
N TRP A 146 12.73 -16.05 7.77
CA TRP A 146 12.06 -16.37 6.51
C TRP A 146 12.91 -17.34 5.68
N VAL A 147 12.27 -18.41 5.19
CA VAL A 147 12.87 -19.37 4.26
C VAL A 147 12.35 -19.05 2.87
N GLU A 148 13.27 -18.81 1.92
CA GLU A 148 12.92 -18.54 0.53
C GLU A 148 12.24 -19.79 -0.07
N GLN A 149 10.99 -19.62 -0.48
CA GLN A 149 10.18 -20.66 -1.10
C GLN A 149 9.20 -20.04 -2.10
N SER A 150 8.82 -20.82 -3.10
CA SER A 150 7.70 -20.43 -3.98
C SER A 150 6.41 -20.40 -3.18
N LEU A 151 5.64 -19.32 -3.32
CA LEU A 151 4.27 -19.25 -2.80
C LEU A 151 3.22 -19.70 -3.83
N MET A 152 3.62 -19.92 -5.08
CA MET A 152 2.75 -20.41 -6.14
C MET A 152 2.51 -21.90 -6.02
N GLY A 153 1.32 -22.34 -6.45
CA GLY A 153 0.86 -23.71 -6.38
C GLY A 153 -0.19 -24.02 -7.46
N PRO A 154 -0.93 -25.14 -7.34
CA PRO A 154 -2.11 -25.37 -8.18
C PRO A 154 -3.18 -24.30 -7.92
N GLU A 155 -4.05 -24.07 -8.90
CA GLU A 155 -5.18 -23.15 -8.76
C GLU A 155 -6.02 -23.49 -7.51
N ILE A 156 -6.38 -22.45 -6.76
CA ILE A 156 -7.22 -22.55 -5.57
C ILE A 156 -8.66 -22.24 -5.97
N ASP A 157 -9.52 -23.25 -5.93
CA ASP A 157 -10.96 -23.11 -6.16
C ASP A 157 -11.58 -22.23 -5.05
N PRO A 158 -12.28 -21.13 -5.39
CA PRO A 158 -12.97 -20.30 -4.40
C PRO A 158 -14.17 -20.98 -3.72
N GLY A 159 -14.65 -22.12 -4.22
CA GLY A 159 -15.78 -22.86 -3.62
C GLY A 159 -17.10 -22.09 -3.66
N LEU A 160 -17.29 -21.24 -4.67
CA LEU A 160 -18.50 -20.47 -4.91
C LEU A 160 -19.36 -21.17 -5.97
N ASP A 161 -20.10 -22.19 -5.54
CA ASP A 161 -21.30 -22.68 -6.23
C ASP A 161 -22.54 -21.86 -5.81
#